data_AF-A0A7X2TG16-F1
#
_entry.id   AF-A0A7X2TG16-F1
#
_cell.length_a   1.000
_cell.length_b   1.000
_cell.length_c   1.000
_cell.angle_alpha   90.00
_cell.angle_beta   90.00
_cell.angle_gamma   90.00
#
_symmetry.space_group_name_H-M   'P 1'
#
loop_
_entity.id
_entity.type
_entity.pdbx_description
1 polymer ?
#
loop_
_entity_poly.entity_id
_entity_poly.type
_entity_poly.pdbx_seq_one_letter_code
_entity_poly.pdbx_strand_id
1 'polypeptide(L)'
;MKRRQIEILNRILESRDPVALNELIAEFGKSERSIRYDIKTIREELAEYGICLESKSGDGYYIIATQIPECINLLNSGKLNDEQIINEDLAAKSFCLLFGKGGYETLDSLTLKVNSSKGTLNKSLKDFNSQHAGINFEFGRKGVRLSGDEYFLREKAIQYSSILFQSFTLSDDERQGVNDAVKKANEAFDVWITAKGFRDLTSYCEVSLIRKKNSGTTYDTKFLDHDETLYAAFLLKELGIESNGKELACMVRHMIHCGVVVSEDGILQQKTAEETDGLIDRIEQECRKRDVWLSKSDLSRDLKRHLNQLAKCLVYGIEPPENPMLINIKTNYREAFEIAKDAAQGWKFCGGHELSESEVSYVAIYIYQDTQHKPHESKKVLVVCATGKGLSSVFASKIADRFPDLEIVGLDSAYHALSDTKGADFIISTVPIREASIPVVVVTAMLNDLDLDLIDSYVHGGIHPKNAPLETGALNPAIDSGELKKASESIGAALLALIDTLNDLPNEFHLSTEVINALLIHLIFAIPRWCSPDEEANDMAGKQLLSYRKKYPEITALMDGFFKKTEQVLGVQISEGERVAFYVYILRGN
;
A
#
# COMPACT_ATOMS: atom_id res chain seq x y z
N MET A 1 24.15 1.13 -10.60
CA MET A 1 25.21 2.03 -11.12
C MET A 1 26.52 1.97 -10.34
N LYS A 2 27.64 2.15 -11.07
CA LYS A 2 28.99 2.38 -10.54
C LYS A 2 29.20 3.85 -10.17
N ARG A 3 30.20 4.13 -9.33
CA ARG A 3 30.59 5.49 -8.90
C ARG A 3 30.65 6.53 -10.03
N ARG A 4 31.32 6.23 -11.15
CA ARG A 4 31.43 7.16 -12.29
C ARG A 4 30.07 7.49 -12.93
N GLN A 5 29.16 6.52 -12.98
CA GLN A 5 27.83 6.71 -13.55
C GLN A 5 26.97 7.61 -12.65
N ILE A 6 27.08 7.42 -11.32
CA ILE A 6 26.47 8.32 -10.33
C ILE A 6 27.03 9.74 -10.46
N GLU A 7 28.34 9.89 -10.60
CA GLU A 7 28.97 11.22 -10.78
C GLU A 7 28.51 11.90 -12.10
N ILE A 8 28.39 11.14 -13.20
CA ILE A 8 27.83 11.63 -14.48
C ILE A 8 26.36 12.06 -14.30
N LEU A 9 25.57 11.26 -13.60
CA LEU A 9 24.15 11.56 -13.34
C LEU A 9 23.99 12.81 -12.47
N ASN A 10 24.76 12.95 -11.39
CA ASN A 10 24.79 14.16 -10.57
C ASN A 10 25.16 15.40 -11.39
N ARG A 11 26.17 15.29 -12.27
CA ARG A 11 26.57 16.38 -13.15
C ARG A 11 25.45 16.83 -14.09
N ILE A 12 24.62 15.90 -14.57
CA ILE A 12 23.43 16.20 -15.37
C ILE A 12 22.34 16.88 -14.54
N LEU A 13 22.11 16.43 -13.31
CA LEU A 13 21.10 16.98 -12.40
C LEU A 13 21.45 18.39 -11.87
N GLU A 14 22.74 18.67 -11.66
CA GLU A 14 23.24 19.98 -11.22
C GLU A 14 23.20 21.02 -12.35
N SER A 15 23.12 20.57 -13.60
CA SER A 15 23.11 21.43 -14.77
C SER A 15 21.72 22.02 -15.01
N ARG A 16 21.65 23.35 -15.21
CA ARG A 16 20.42 24.02 -15.65
C ARG A 16 20.15 23.83 -17.14
N ASP A 17 21.19 23.54 -17.91
CA ASP A 17 21.16 23.32 -19.35
C ASP A 17 21.55 21.87 -19.68
N PRO A 18 21.10 21.30 -20.81
CA PRO A 18 21.54 19.98 -21.25
C PRO A 18 23.07 19.86 -21.31
N VAL A 19 23.62 18.75 -20.81
CA VAL A 19 25.07 18.57 -20.70
C VAL A 19 25.61 17.90 -21.96
N ALA A 20 26.47 18.59 -22.69
CA ALA A 20 27.03 18.08 -23.94
C ALA A 20 27.95 16.87 -23.72
N LEU A 21 27.95 15.92 -24.67
CA LEU A 21 28.81 14.74 -24.61
C LEU A 21 30.30 15.10 -24.52
N ASN A 22 30.73 16.14 -25.24
CA ASN A 22 32.11 16.60 -25.23
C ASN A 22 32.53 17.18 -23.87
N GLU A 23 31.59 17.78 -23.13
CA GLU A 23 31.84 18.25 -21.76
C GLU A 23 32.06 17.07 -20.82
N LEU A 24 31.19 16.05 -20.88
CA LEU A 24 31.36 14.83 -20.09
C LEU A 24 32.68 14.09 -20.43
N ILE A 25 33.08 14.07 -21.70
CA ILE A 25 34.37 13.49 -22.12
C ILE A 25 35.55 14.24 -21.50
N ALA A 26 35.52 15.57 -21.56
CA ALA A 26 36.58 16.43 -21.04
C ALA A 26 36.66 16.37 -19.51
N GLU A 27 35.52 16.42 -18.83
CA GLU A 27 35.41 16.44 -17.38
C GLU A 27 35.83 15.12 -16.74
N PHE A 28 35.36 13.98 -17.28
CA PHE A 28 35.65 12.67 -16.71
C PHE A 28 36.92 12.00 -17.28
N GLY A 29 37.56 12.62 -18.28
CA GLY A 29 38.81 12.14 -18.90
C GLY A 29 38.66 10.75 -19.53
N LYS A 30 37.52 10.44 -20.13
CA LYS A 30 37.20 9.13 -20.73
C LYS A 30 36.94 9.23 -22.23
N SER A 31 37.09 8.11 -22.93
CA SER A 31 36.73 8.06 -24.35
C SER A 31 35.23 8.24 -24.56
N GLU A 32 34.86 8.81 -25.71
CA GLU A 32 33.45 8.98 -26.11
C GLU A 32 32.65 7.68 -25.97
N ARG A 33 33.23 6.56 -26.40
CA ARG A 33 32.62 5.23 -26.27
C ARG A 33 32.29 4.86 -24.82
N SER A 34 33.14 5.24 -23.88
CA SER A 34 32.93 4.94 -22.45
C SER A 34 31.83 5.79 -21.85
N ILE A 35 31.79 7.10 -22.15
CA ILE A 35 30.73 7.99 -21.68
C ILE A 35 29.37 7.59 -22.29
N ARG A 36 29.32 7.25 -23.59
CA ARG A 36 28.09 6.76 -24.22
C ARG A 36 27.60 5.45 -23.59
N TYR A 37 28.51 4.57 -23.18
CA TYR A 37 28.15 3.35 -22.46
C TYR A 37 27.59 3.67 -21.07
N ASP A 38 28.26 4.55 -20.31
CA ASP A 38 27.78 4.96 -18.99
C ASP A 38 26.40 5.63 -19.07
N ILE A 39 26.19 6.54 -20.03
CA ILE A 39 24.88 7.18 -20.27
C ILE A 39 23.81 6.16 -20.66
N LYS A 40 24.16 5.16 -21.47
CA LYS A 40 23.24 4.08 -21.83
C LYS A 40 22.81 3.31 -20.57
N THR A 41 23.76 2.91 -19.73
CA THR A 41 23.47 2.21 -18.47
C THR A 41 22.64 3.09 -17.53
N ILE A 42 22.99 4.37 -17.38
CA ILE A 42 22.21 5.31 -16.56
C ILE A 42 20.76 5.38 -17.05
N ARG A 43 20.56 5.48 -18.37
CA ARG A 43 19.22 5.51 -18.97
C ARG A 43 18.44 4.24 -18.72
N GLU A 44 19.07 3.07 -18.87
CA GLU A 44 18.42 1.77 -18.62
C GLU A 44 18.00 1.63 -17.14
N GLU A 45 18.88 1.98 -16.21
CA GLU A 45 18.58 1.90 -14.78
C GLU A 45 17.54 2.93 -14.32
N LEU A 46 17.54 4.15 -14.86
CA LEU A 46 16.51 5.16 -14.53
C LEU A 46 15.13 4.80 -15.11
N ALA A 47 15.09 4.12 -16.26
CA ALA A 47 13.84 3.70 -16.90
C ALA A 47 13.05 2.70 -16.05
N GLU A 48 13.70 1.89 -15.21
CA GLU A 48 13.04 0.99 -14.25
C GLU A 48 12.17 1.74 -13.23
N TYR A 49 12.47 3.02 -13.00
CA TYR A 49 11.76 3.91 -12.08
C TYR A 49 10.92 4.97 -12.82
N GLY A 50 10.71 4.82 -14.14
CA GLY A 50 9.93 5.77 -14.93
C GLY A 50 10.62 7.12 -15.18
N ILE A 51 11.91 7.26 -14.88
CA ILE A 51 12.67 8.49 -15.08
C ILE A 51 13.35 8.46 -16.45
N CYS A 52 13.13 9.51 -17.25
CA CYS A 52 13.64 9.59 -18.61
C CYS A 52 14.91 10.45 -18.69
N LEU A 53 16.05 9.81 -18.99
CA LEU A 53 17.28 10.51 -19.39
C LEU A 53 17.25 10.78 -20.90
N GLU A 54 16.82 11.98 -21.28
CA GLU A 54 16.67 12.39 -22.66
C GLU A 54 17.95 12.95 -23.26
N SER A 55 17.99 12.98 -24.60
CA SER A 55 19.06 13.63 -25.34
C SER A 55 18.48 14.53 -26.42
N LYS A 56 18.89 15.80 -26.44
CA LYS A 56 18.54 16.74 -27.50
C LYS A 56 19.70 16.83 -28.49
N SER A 57 19.41 16.57 -29.76
CA SER A 57 20.42 16.59 -30.84
C SER A 57 21.12 17.95 -30.88
N GLY A 58 22.44 17.96 -30.70
CA GLY A 58 23.26 19.17 -30.65
C GLY A 58 23.44 19.81 -29.27
N ASP A 59 22.51 19.58 -28.32
CA ASP A 59 22.50 20.30 -27.03
C ASP A 59 22.96 19.43 -25.85
N GLY A 60 22.82 18.09 -25.89
CA GLY A 60 23.33 17.20 -24.85
C GLY A 60 22.26 16.38 -24.11
N TYR A 61 22.62 15.91 -22.90
CA TYR A 61 21.80 15.03 -22.06
C TYR A 61 21.13 15.78 -20.91
N TYR A 62 19.87 15.47 -20.61
CA TYR A 62 19.12 16.11 -19.54
C TYR A 62 18.02 15.19 -18.99
N ILE A 63 17.54 15.49 -17.78
CA ILE A 63 16.36 14.86 -17.18
C ILE A 63 15.22 15.87 -17.22
N ILE A 64 13.99 15.39 -17.46
CA ILE A 64 12.81 16.23 -17.49
C ILE A 64 12.64 16.92 -16.12
N ALA A 65 12.42 18.24 -16.11
CA ALA A 65 12.41 19.03 -14.87
C ALA A 65 11.41 18.52 -13.82
N THR A 66 10.27 17.98 -14.24
CA THR A 66 9.25 17.38 -13.36
C THR A 66 9.72 16.09 -12.67
N GLN A 67 10.70 15.39 -13.23
CA GLN A 67 11.25 14.12 -12.73
C GLN A 67 12.52 14.31 -11.88
N ILE A 68 13.09 15.52 -11.84
CA ILE A 68 14.30 15.82 -11.05
C ILE A 68 14.13 15.48 -9.57
N PRO A 69 13.03 15.86 -8.87
CA PRO A 69 12.85 15.53 -7.46
C PRO A 69 12.84 14.02 -7.21
N GLU A 70 12.21 13.25 -8.08
CA GLU A 70 12.14 11.79 -7.99
C GLU A 70 13.51 11.15 -8.22
N CYS A 71 14.27 11.65 -9.20
CA CYS A 71 15.64 11.18 -9.46
C CYS A 71 16.59 11.48 -8.29
N ILE A 72 16.47 12.66 -7.67
CA ILE A 72 17.25 13.04 -6.48
C ILE A 72 16.88 12.13 -5.29
N ASN A 73 15.59 11.87 -5.07
CA ASN A 73 15.15 10.95 -4.01
C ASN A 73 15.68 9.53 -4.25
N LEU A 74 15.66 9.07 -5.50
CA LEU A 74 16.16 7.75 -5.87
C LEU A 74 17.68 7.65 -5.66
N LEU A 75 18.45 8.69 -6.00
CA LEU A 75 19.88 8.77 -5.72
C LEU A 75 20.17 8.78 -4.21
N ASN A 76 19.47 9.61 -3.46
CA ASN A 76 19.63 9.73 -2.01
C ASN A 76 19.25 8.43 -1.27
N SER A 77 18.34 7.64 -1.85
CA SER A 77 17.96 6.34 -1.31
C SER A 77 19.04 5.26 -1.47
N GLY A 78 20.11 5.52 -2.24
CA GLY A 78 21.19 4.56 -2.50
C GLY A 78 20.81 3.44 -3.48
N LYS A 79 19.55 3.35 -3.92
CA LYS A 79 19.02 2.29 -4.82
C LYS A 79 19.67 2.24 -6.21
N LEU A 80 20.38 3.28 -6.61
CA LEU A 80 21.12 3.31 -7.88
C LEU A 80 22.60 2.97 -7.71
N ASN A 81 23.13 2.79 -6.50
CA ASN A 81 24.55 2.58 -6.29
C ASN A 81 24.82 1.10 -5.97
N ASP A 82 25.30 0.34 -6.96
CA ASP A 82 25.51 -1.12 -6.83
C ASP A 82 26.49 -1.43 -5.69
N GLU A 83 27.53 -0.60 -5.53
CA GLU A 83 28.53 -0.80 -4.49
C GLU A 83 27.94 -0.54 -3.10
N GLN A 84 27.06 0.45 -2.97
CA GLN A 84 26.37 0.76 -1.72
C GLN A 84 25.30 -0.28 -1.39
N ILE A 85 24.53 -0.75 -2.38
CA ILE A 85 23.55 -1.83 -2.23
C ILE A 85 24.25 -3.12 -1.80
N ILE A 86 25.36 -3.49 -2.46
CA ILE A 86 26.14 -4.67 -2.08
C ILE A 86 26.74 -4.49 -0.68
N ASN A 87 27.30 -3.32 -0.35
CA ASN A 87 27.88 -3.09 0.96
C ASN A 87 26.82 -3.10 2.07
N GLU A 88 25.64 -2.55 1.83
CA GLU A 88 24.54 -2.57 2.77
C GLU A 88 23.98 -3.98 2.96
N ASP A 89 23.82 -4.76 1.88
CA ASP A 89 23.40 -6.17 1.94
C ASP A 89 24.39 -7.04 2.73
N LEU A 90 25.70 -6.88 2.49
CA LEU A 90 26.75 -7.60 3.23
C LEU A 90 26.76 -7.21 4.72
N ALA A 91 26.56 -5.94 5.03
CA ALA A 91 26.48 -5.45 6.40
C ALA A 91 25.21 -5.99 7.08
N ALA A 92 24.06 -5.96 6.42
CA ALA A 92 22.79 -6.48 6.94
C ALA A 92 22.86 -7.99 7.22
N LYS A 93 23.41 -8.79 6.30
CA LYS A 93 23.63 -10.23 6.53
C LYS A 93 24.55 -10.48 7.72
N SER A 94 25.65 -9.74 7.81
CA SER A 94 26.60 -9.84 8.92
C SER A 94 25.99 -9.40 10.25
N PHE A 95 25.16 -8.36 10.21
CA PHE A 95 24.38 -7.87 11.34
C PHE A 95 23.48 -8.98 11.87
N CYS A 96 22.61 -9.55 11.03
CA CYS A 96 21.67 -10.61 11.43
C CYS A 96 22.41 -11.82 12.01
N LEU A 97 23.48 -12.28 11.37
CA LEU A 97 24.29 -13.41 11.86
C LEU A 97 24.89 -13.15 13.25
N LEU A 98 25.48 -11.98 13.47
CA LEU A 98 26.04 -11.60 14.77
C LEU A 98 24.95 -11.34 15.82
N PHE A 99 23.79 -10.85 15.38
CA PHE A 99 22.64 -10.55 16.23
C PHE A 99 22.10 -11.80 16.92
N GLY A 100 21.85 -12.87 16.15
CA GLY A 100 21.36 -14.15 16.66
C GLY A 100 22.46 -15.08 17.22
N LYS A 101 23.73 -14.89 16.85
CA LYS A 101 24.85 -15.65 17.44
C LYS A 101 25.20 -15.17 18.85
N GLY A 102 25.25 -13.86 19.04
CA GLY A 102 25.79 -13.23 20.27
C GLY A 102 27.31 -13.38 20.36
N GLY A 103 28.02 -12.30 20.71
CA GLY A 103 29.47 -12.33 20.89
C GLY A 103 30.28 -12.09 19.62
N TYR A 104 31.54 -12.53 19.65
CA TYR A 104 32.49 -12.35 18.55
C TYR A 104 32.37 -13.45 17.49
N GLU A 105 32.56 -13.07 16.23
CA GLU A 105 32.78 -13.97 15.10
C GLU A 105 34.02 -13.54 14.31
N THR A 106 34.82 -14.50 13.84
CA THR A 106 35.99 -14.17 13.02
C THR A 106 35.56 -13.64 11.64
N LEU A 107 36.31 -12.68 11.10
CA LEU A 107 36.07 -12.18 9.73
C LEU A 107 36.07 -13.33 8.72
N ASP A 108 36.95 -14.31 8.89
CA ASP A 108 37.04 -15.50 8.04
C ASP A 108 35.75 -16.30 8.04
N SER A 109 35.15 -16.52 9.21
CA SER A 109 33.87 -17.22 9.31
C SER A 109 32.73 -16.40 8.71
N LEU A 110 32.70 -15.09 8.95
CA LEU A 110 31.70 -14.21 8.34
C LEU A 110 31.80 -14.21 6.82
N THR A 111 33.01 -14.10 6.25
CA THR A 111 33.20 -14.11 4.79
C THR A 111 32.67 -15.37 4.12
N LEU A 112 32.79 -16.52 4.77
CA LEU A 112 32.22 -17.78 4.26
C LEU A 112 30.69 -17.76 4.30
N LYS A 113 30.08 -17.21 5.37
CA LYS A 113 28.63 -17.18 5.56
C LYS A 113 27.94 -16.19 4.63
N VAL A 114 28.53 -15.01 4.42
CA VAL A 114 27.96 -13.98 3.54
C VAL A 114 28.46 -14.08 2.09
N ASN A 115 29.33 -15.06 1.80
CA ASN A 115 29.93 -15.30 0.49
C ASN A 115 30.61 -14.05 -0.11
N SER A 116 31.59 -13.49 0.61
CA SER A 116 32.29 -12.27 0.19
C SER A 116 33.79 -12.31 0.55
N SER A 117 34.58 -11.42 -0.06
CA SER A 117 36.00 -11.28 0.26
C SER A 117 36.20 -10.54 1.60
N LYS A 118 37.31 -10.82 2.31
CA LYS A 118 37.64 -10.12 3.57
C LYS A 118 37.75 -8.61 3.40
N GLY A 119 38.31 -8.15 2.27
CA GLY A 119 38.47 -6.73 1.98
C GLY A 119 37.12 -6.04 1.78
N THR A 120 36.24 -6.65 0.99
CA THR A 120 34.88 -6.14 0.72
C THR A 120 34.05 -6.11 1.99
N LEU A 121 34.01 -7.21 2.75
CA LEU A 121 33.26 -7.28 4.00
C LEU A 121 33.77 -6.24 5.00
N ASN A 122 35.09 -6.14 5.21
CA ASN A 122 35.64 -5.19 6.18
C ASN A 122 35.34 -3.73 5.80
N LYS A 123 35.29 -3.40 4.50
CA LYS A 123 34.83 -2.09 4.03
C LYS A 123 33.35 -1.89 4.35
N SER A 124 32.49 -2.82 3.96
CA SER A 124 31.04 -2.80 4.23
C SER A 124 30.71 -2.60 5.72
N LEU A 125 31.38 -3.33 6.63
CA LEU A 125 31.16 -3.19 8.08
C LEU A 125 31.61 -1.82 8.63
N LYS A 126 32.65 -1.22 8.05
CA LYS A 126 33.11 0.12 8.43
C LYS A 126 32.20 1.22 7.88
N ASP A 127 31.73 1.05 6.66
CA ASP A 127 30.75 1.95 6.03
C ASP A 127 29.43 1.93 6.83
N PHE A 128 29.01 0.77 7.32
CA PHE A 128 27.88 0.67 8.25
C PHE A 128 28.10 1.51 9.53
N ASN A 129 29.26 1.38 10.17
CA ASN A 129 29.55 2.15 11.40
C ASN A 129 29.56 3.67 11.19
N SER A 130 29.88 4.15 10.00
CA SER A 130 29.86 5.59 9.71
C SER A 130 28.46 6.11 9.41
N GLN A 131 27.54 5.24 9.00
CA GLN A 131 26.17 5.59 8.61
C GLN A 131 25.14 5.40 9.73
N HIS A 132 25.44 4.58 10.74
CA HIS A 132 24.49 4.26 11.80
C HIS A 132 25.01 4.72 13.18
N ALA A 133 24.42 5.79 13.68
CA ALA A 133 24.67 6.25 15.05
C ALA A 133 24.08 5.25 16.07
N GLY A 134 24.78 5.07 17.20
CA GLY A 134 24.28 4.26 18.33
C GLY A 134 24.46 2.74 18.21
N ILE A 135 24.82 2.21 17.03
CA ILE A 135 25.09 0.78 16.80
C ILE A 135 26.33 0.59 15.92
N ASN A 136 27.19 -0.38 16.26
CA ASN A 136 28.47 -0.57 15.58
C ASN A 136 28.89 -2.05 15.51
N PHE A 137 29.58 -2.41 14.43
CA PHE A 137 30.50 -3.54 14.39
C PHE A 137 31.81 -3.19 15.09
N GLU A 138 32.05 -3.79 16.25
CA GLU A 138 33.28 -3.62 17.02
C GLU A 138 34.32 -4.68 16.64
N PHE A 139 35.51 -4.22 16.26
CA PHE A 139 36.63 -5.07 15.86
C PHE A 139 37.54 -5.34 17.06
N GLY A 140 37.85 -6.61 17.31
CA GLY A 140 38.75 -7.03 18.37
C GLY A 140 39.61 -8.23 18.00
N ARG A 141 40.48 -8.66 18.91
CA ARG A 141 41.39 -9.80 18.70
C ARG A 141 40.64 -11.11 18.41
N LYS A 142 39.42 -11.26 18.93
CA LYS A 142 38.57 -12.46 18.76
C LYS A 142 37.71 -12.41 17.49
N GLY A 143 37.78 -11.33 16.71
CA GLY A 143 36.94 -11.11 15.53
C GLY A 143 36.10 -9.84 15.66
N VAL A 144 34.91 -9.87 15.07
CA VAL A 144 33.93 -8.77 15.04
C VAL A 144 32.71 -9.13 15.86
N ARG A 145 32.12 -8.17 16.56
CA ARG A 145 30.83 -8.32 17.27
C ARG A 145 29.94 -7.11 17.02
N LEU A 146 28.64 -7.23 17.30
CA LEU A 146 27.76 -6.07 17.42
C LEU A 146 27.92 -5.39 18.78
N SER A 147 27.86 -4.07 18.82
CA SER A 147 27.94 -3.25 20.02
C SER A 147 27.04 -2.04 19.86
N GLY A 148 26.58 -1.46 20.98
CA GLY A 148 25.65 -0.33 20.97
C GLY A 148 24.50 -0.51 21.93
N ASP A 149 23.54 0.40 21.84
CA ASP A 149 22.31 0.32 22.62
C ASP A 149 21.43 -0.84 22.15
N GLU A 150 21.01 -1.68 23.09
CA GLU A 150 20.28 -2.90 22.76
C GLU A 150 18.94 -2.64 22.08
N TYR A 151 18.25 -1.56 22.44
CA TYR A 151 16.99 -1.19 21.81
C TYR A 151 17.21 -0.91 20.33
N PHE A 152 18.20 -0.08 19.99
CA PHE A 152 18.51 0.24 18.59
C PHE A 152 19.01 -0.98 17.79
N LEU A 153 19.71 -1.91 18.43
CA LEU A 153 20.09 -3.17 17.79
C LEU A 153 18.85 -4.01 17.41
N ARG A 154 17.85 -4.10 18.30
CA ARG A 154 16.61 -4.85 18.03
C ARG A 154 15.76 -4.18 16.95
N GLU A 155 15.65 -2.86 16.99
CA GLU A 155 14.97 -2.08 15.94
C GLU A 155 15.62 -2.29 14.58
N LYS A 156 16.96 -2.26 14.51
CA LYS A 156 17.68 -2.53 13.26
C LYS A 156 17.46 -3.97 12.79
N ALA A 157 17.34 -4.93 13.71
CA ALA A 157 17.02 -6.32 13.37
C ALA A 157 15.60 -6.47 12.81
N ILE A 158 14.61 -5.71 13.31
CA ILE A 158 13.25 -5.67 12.75
C ILE A 158 13.28 -5.11 11.32
N GLN A 159 14.04 -4.03 11.07
CA GLN A 159 14.23 -3.50 9.72
C GLN A 159 14.84 -4.54 8.76
N TYR A 160 15.70 -5.41 9.28
CA TYR A 160 16.29 -6.53 8.54
C TYR A 160 15.55 -7.87 8.73
N SER A 161 14.29 -7.86 9.17
CA SER A 161 13.50 -9.07 9.47
C SER A 161 13.50 -10.08 8.33
N SER A 162 13.39 -9.64 7.07
CA SER A 162 13.44 -10.51 5.89
C SER A 162 14.74 -11.33 5.80
N ILE A 163 15.88 -10.75 6.16
CA ILE A 163 17.19 -11.39 6.18
C ILE A 163 17.39 -12.18 7.49
N LEU A 164 16.93 -11.61 8.61
CA LEU A 164 17.06 -12.22 9.93
C LEU A 164 16.36 -13.58 9.98
N PHE A 165 15.11 -13.66 9.51
CA PHE A 165 14.31 -14.88 9.56
C PHE A 165 14.76 -15.96 8.56
N GLN A 166 15.54 -15.61 7.54
CA GLN A 166 16.26 -16.59 6.71
C GLN A 166 17.37 -17.30 7.49
N SER A 167 18.00 -16.59 8.43
CA SER A 167 19.13 -17.11 9.22
C SER A 167 18.70 -17.72 10.56
N PHE A 168 17.61 -17.22 11.14
CA PHE A 168 17.08 -17.62 12.44
C PHE A 168 15.56 -17.75 12.34
N THR A 169 15.09 -18.96 12.06
CA THR A 169 13.67 -19.24 11.91
C THR A 169 13.08 -19.63 13.25
N LEU A 170 12.10 -18.86 13.71
CA LEU A 170 11.19 -19.28 14.77
C LEU A 170 10.19 -20.29 14.20
N SER A 171 9.90 -21.33 14.95
CA SER A 171 8.84 -22.29 14.64
C SER A 171 7.46 -21.61 14.70
N ASP A 172 6.48 -22.20 14.01
CA ASP A 172 5.10 -21.69 14.05
C ASP A 172 4.52 -21.72 15.47
N ASP A 173 4.91 -22.70 16.29
CA ASP A 173 4.55 -22.76 17.71
C ASP A 173 5.16 -21.60 18.52
N GLU A 174 6.42 -21.22 18.25
CA GLU A 174 7.05 -20.06 18.90
C GLU A 174 6.36 -18.74 18.50
N ARG A 175 6.04 -18.57 17.21
CA ARG A 175 5.31 -17.38 16.73
C ARG A 175 3.91 -17.32 17.32
N GLN A 176 3.21 -18.46 17.38
CA GLN A 176 1.91 -18.54 18.01
C GLN A 176 1.99 -18.23 19.51
N GLY A 177 3.03 -18.73 20.18
CA GLY A 177 3.33 -18.41 21.58
C GLY A 177 3.55 -16.92 21.82
N VAL A 178 4.24 -16.21 20.92
CA VAL A 178 4.38 -14.75 20.97
C VAL A 178 3.03 -14.05 20.84
N ASN A 179 2.22 -14.45 19.85
CA ASN A 179 0.90 -13.87 19.64
C ASN A 179 0.00 -14.06 20.88
N ASP A 180 0.02 -15.25 21.48
CA ASP A 180 -0.78 -15.57 22.65
C ASP A 180 -0.28 -14.83 23.90
N ALA A 181 1.04 -14.65 24.05
CA ALA A 181 1.62 -13.87 25.14
C ALA A 181 1.17 -12.39 25.07
N VAL A 182 1.19 -11.78 23.88
CA VAL A 182 0.70 -10.40 23.69
C VAL A 182 -0.81 -10.30 23.97
N LYS A 183 -1.62 -11.25 23.50
CA LYS A 183 -3.07 -11.27 23.78
C LYS A 183 -3.36 -11.37 25.27
N LYS A 184 -2.70 -12.28 25.99
CA LYS A 184 -2.83 -12.42 27.45
C LYS A 184 -2.42 -11.16 28.19
N ALA A 185 -1.34 -10.51 27.76
CA ALA A 185 -0.91 -9.25 28.35
C ALA A 185 -1.97 -8.15 28.12
N ASN A 186 -2.51 -8.04 26.91
CA ASN A 186 -3.60 -7.10 26.63
C ASN A 186 -4.84 -7.37 27.50
N GLU A 187 -5.26 -8.62 27.62
CA GLU A 187 -6.40 -9.01 28.47
C GLU A 187 -6.15 -8.71 29.96
N ALA A 188 -4.94 -8.97 30.45
CA ALA A 188 -4.60 -8.79 31.87
C ALA A 188 -4.53 -7.31 32.29
N PHE A 189 -4.21 -6.42 31.35
CA PHE A 189 -4.03 -4.98 31.60
C PHE A 189 -5.11 -4.11 30.93
N ASP A 190 -6.14 -4.72 30.34
CA ASP A 190 -7.22 -4.05 29.60
C ASP A 190 -6.70 -3.08 28.50
N VAL A 191 -5.72 -3.55 27.73
CA VAL A 191 -5.03 -2.76 26.70
C VAL A 191 -5.62 -3.00 25.33
N TRP A 192 -6.05 -1.92 24.68
CA TRP A 192 -6.52 -1.93 23.29
C TRP A 192 -5.43 -1.41 22.37
N ILE A 193 -4.89 -2.28 21.51
CA ILE A 193 -3.89 -1.92 20.49
C ILE A 193 -4.43 -2.07 19.08
N THR A 194 -3.94 -1.21 18.17
CA THR A 194 -4.27 -1.31 16.74
C THR A 194 -3.64 -2.55 16.12
N ALA A 195 -4.14 -2.99 14.95
CA ALA A 195 -3.52 -4.10 14.21
C ALA A 195 -2.05 -3.83 13.86
N LYS A 196 -1.67 -2.57 13.64
CA LYS A 196 -0.27 -2.17 13.44
C LYS A 196 0.53 -2.32 14.74
N GLY A 197 0.04 -1.74 15.84
CA GLY A 197 0.71 -1.84 17.14
C GLY A 197 0.89 -3.29 17.61
N PHE A 198 -0.09 -4.16 17.32
CA PHE A 198 0.03 -5.60 17.57
C PHE A 198 1.19 -6.21 16.76
N ARG A 199 1.24 -5.97 15.44
CA ARG A 199 2.33 -6.49 14.59
C ARG A 199 3.71 -5.98 15.00
N ASP A 200 3.80 -4.69 15.36
CA ASP A 200 5.07 -4.07 15.74
C ASP A 200 5.56 -4.65 17.07
N LEU A 201 4.65 -4.85 18.04
CA LEU A 201 4.98 -5.47 19.33
C LEU A 201 5.37 -6.95 19.18
N THR A 202 4.62 -7.73 18.38
CA THR A 202 4.96 -9.15 18.15
C THR A 202 6.29 -9.30 17.42
N SER A 203 6.57 -8.47 16.40
CA SER A 203 7.85 -8.48 15.68
C SER A 203 9.03 -8.23 16.62
N TYR A 204 8.86 -7.30 17.58
CA TYR A 204 9.88 -7.04 18.59
C TYR A 204 10.07 -8.19 19.57
N CYS A 205 8.99 -8.85 19.98
CA CYS A 205 9.06 -10.03 20.81
C CYS A 205 9.81 -11.17 20.10
N GLU A 206 9.50 -11.42 18.82
CA GLU A 206 10.19 -12.41 18.00
C GLU A 206 11.69 -12.13 17.89
N VAL A 207 12.06 -10.88 17.59
CA VAL A 207 13.46 -10.45 17.53
C VAL A 207 14.14 -10.58 18.88
N SER A 208 13.43 -10.30 19.99
CA SER A 208 13.95 -10.47 21.35
C SER A 208 14.20 -11.94 21.69
N LEU A 209 13.41 -12.88 21.16
CA LEU A 209 13.65 -14.33 21.30
C LEU A 209 14.87 -14.80 20.49
N ILE A 210 15.12 -14.21 19.32
CA ILE A 210 16.29 -14.53 18.48
C ILE A 210 17.59 -13.98 19.11
N ARG A 211 17.51 -12.82 19.76
CA ARG A 211 18.66 -12.06 20.23
C ARG A 211 19.42 -12.79 21.35
N LYS A 212 20.68 -13.15 21.08
CA LYS A 212 21.60 -13.70 22.10
C LYS A 212 22.43 -12.61 22.78
N LYS A 213 22.54 -12.70 24.12
CA LYS A 213 23.29 -11.76 24.97
C LYS A 213 24.70 -11.53 24.42
N ASN A 214 25.06 -10.28 24.19
CA ASN A 214 26.40 -9.88 23.76
C ASN A 214 27.10 -9.03 24.82
N SER A 215 28.42 -9.17 24.89
CA SER A 215 29.26 -8.30 25.70
C SER A 215 29.47 -6.97 24.97
N GLY A 216 29.42 -5.84 25.69
CA GLY A 216 29.53 -4.49 25.11
C GLY A 216 28.19 -3.85 24.70
N THR A 217 27.07 -4.57 24.84
CA THR A 217 25.73 -4.00 24.75
C THR A 217 25.44 -3.08 25.94
N THR A 218 24.85 -1.91 25.67
CA THR A 218 24.37 -0.97 26.68
C THR A 218 22.84 -0.94 26.72
N TYR A 219 22.29 -0.48 27.85
CA TYR A 219 20.87 -0.35 28.09
C TYR A 219 20.63 0.97 28.80
N ASP A 220 19.60 1.71 28.37
CA ASP A 220 19.11 2.86 29.11
C ASP A 220 17.93 2.45 29.98
N THR A 221 18.06 2.57 31.30
CA THR A 221 17.04 2.13 32.28
C THR A 221 16.39 3.28 33.03
N LYS A 222 16.55 4.52 32.56
CA LYS A 222 16.14 5.72 33.31
C LYS A 222 14.61 5.92 33.42
N PHE A 223 13.82 5.14 32.69
CA PHE A 223 12.38 5.36 32.47
C PHE A 223 11.50 4.19 32.95
N LEU A 224 11.96 3.41 33.93
CA LEU A 224 11.29 2.19 34.42
C LEU A 224 10.23 2.41 35.52
N ASP A 225 9.89 3.66 35.85
CA ASP A 225 9.01 3.97 36.99
C ASP A 225 7.54 4.24 36.55
N HIS A 226 7.10 3.63 35.46
CA HIS A 226 5.78 3.85 34.84
C HIS A 226 4.94 2.58 34.68
N ASP A 227 3.62 2.73 34.48
CA ASP A 227 2.64 1.63 34.39
C ASP A 227 2.98 0.63 33.28
N GLU A 228 3.56 1.10 32.18
CA GLU A 228 4.04 0.26 31.08
C GLU A 228 5.04 -0.82 31.54
N THR A 229 5.74 -0.58 32.66
CA THR A 229 6.71 -1.53 33.24
C THR A 229 6.05 -2.80 33.74
N LEU A 230 4.84 -2.71 34.30
CA LEU A 230 4.12 -3.89 34.79
C LEU A 230 3.65 -4.77 33.64
N TYR A 231 3.11 -4.15 32.59
CA TYR A 231 2.75 -4.84 31.35
C TYR A 231 3.99 -5.50 30.73
N ALA A 232 5.09 -4.76 30.59
CA ALA A 232 6.33 -5.28 30.02
C ALA A 232 6.87 -6.46 30.83
N ALA A 233 6.83 -6.38 32.17
CA ALA A 233 7.25 -7.45 33.05
C ALA A 233 6.41 -8.72 32.88
N PHE A 234 5.10 -8.56 32.74
CA PHE A 234 4.18 -9.66 32.48
C PHE A 234 4.44 -10.30 31.11
N LEU A 235 4.57 -9.49 30.06
CA LEU A 235 4.83 -9.96 28.71
C LEU A 235 6.16 -10.72 28.61
N LEU A 236 7.25 -10.17 29.17
CA LEU A 236 8.55 -10.85 29.20
C LEU A 236 8.47 -12.20 29.91
N LYS A 237 7.71 -12.28 31.01
CA LYS A 237 7.49 -13.52 31.74
C LYS A 237 6.74 -14.56 30.89
N GLU A 238 5.68 -14.17 30.19
CA GLU A 238 4.93 -15.07 29.28
C GLU A 238 5.81 -15.58 28.13
N LEU A 239 6.76 -14.77 27.66
CA LEU A 239 7.74 -15.15 26.64
C LEU A 239 8.90 -15.99 27.17
N GLY A 240 8.98 -16.23 28.49
CA GLY A 240 10.11 -16.93 29.11
C GLY A 240 11.43 -16.14 29.08
N ILE A 241 11.37 -14.82 28.86
CA ILE A 241 12.53 -13.92 28.88
C ILE A 241 12.73 -13.41 30.32
N GLU A 242 13.98 -13.37 30.77
CA GLU A 242 14.34 -12.88 32.10
C GLU A 242 13.95 -11.39 32.25
N SER A 243 12.97 -11.12 33.13
CA SER A 243 12.49 -9.77 33.46
C SER A 243 13.46 -9.04 34.39
N ASN A 244 14.65 -8.73 33.88
CA ASN A 244 15.62 -7.86 34.54
C ASN A 244 15.44 -6.41 34.05
N GLY A 245 16.02 -5.43 34.76
CA GLY A 245 15.88 -4.02 34.40
C GLY A 245 16.36 -3.67 32.98
N LYS A 246 17.22 -4.49 32.37
CA LYS A 246 17.73 -4.28 31.01
C LYS A 246 16.70 -4.67 29.96
N GLU A 247 16.12 -5.87 30.05
CA GLU A 247 15.07 -6.35 29.14
C GLU A 247 13.78 -5.54 29.29
N LEU A 248 13.43 -5.20 30.54
CA LEU A 248 12.30 -4.33 30.83
C LEU A 248 12.42 -2.99 30.13
N ALA A 249 13.58 -2.35 30.20
CA ALA A 249 13.77 -1.04 29.59
C ALA A 249 13.63 -1.07 28.07
N CYS A 250 14.21 -2.08 27.43
CA CYS A 250 14.05 -2.32 26.00
C CYS A 250 12.57 -2.50 25.61
N MET A 251 11.83 -3.33 26.34
CA MET A 251 10.42 -3.61 26.08
C MET A 251 9.53 -2.38 26.31
N VAL A 252 9.70 -1.69 27.44
CA VAL A 252 8.94 -0.46 27.76
C VAL A 252 9.17 0.60 26.69
N ARG A 253 10.43 0.82 26.28
CA ARG A 253 10.75 1.78 25.22
C ARG A 253 10.06 1.43 23.90
N HIS A 254 10.05 0.16 23.52
CA HIS A 254 9.38 -0.31 22.31
C HIS A 254 7.87 -0.12 22.35
N MET A 255 7.25 -0.49 23.47
CA MET A 255 5.82 -0.33 23.68
C MET A 255 5.38 1.12 23.52
N ILE A 256 6.16 2.05 24.08
CA ILE A 256 5.90 3.49 23.96
C ILE A 256 5.97 3.88 22.48
N HIS A 257 7.04 3.57 21.75
CA HIS A 257 7.10 3.89 20.32
C HIS A 257 5.99 3.26 19.47
N CYS A 258 5.48 2.10 19.87
CA CYS A 258 4.34 1.45 19.21
C CYS A 258 2.98 2.05 19.56
N GLY A 259 2.92 3.00 20.50
CA GLY A 259 1.66 3.56 20.98
C GLY A 259 0.85 2.59 21.84
N VAL A 260 1.51 1.66 22.54
CA VAL A 260 0.85 0.76 23.48
C VAL A 260 0.55 1.55 24.76
N VAL A 261 -0.74 1.77 25.03
CA VAL A 261 -1.20 2.57 26.17
C VAL A 261 -1.76 1.63 27.23
N VAL A 262 -1.05 1.51 28.36
CA VAL A 262 -1.42 0.58 29.45
C VAL A 262 -2.37 1.22 30.46
N SER A 263 -2.31 2.54 30.64
CA SER A 263 -3.25 3.30 31.44
C SER A 263 -3.70 4.57 30.72
N GLU A 264 -4.97 4.94 30.90
CA GLU A 264 -5.41 6.31 30.70
C GLU A 264 -4.76 7.15 31.80
N ASP A 265 -3.50 7.58 31.59
CA ASP A 265 -2.85 8.54 32.45
C ASP A 265 -3.56 9.90 32.28
N GLY A 266 -4.74 10.01 32.90
CA GLY A 266 -5.74 11.04 32.58
C GLY A 266 -5.21 12.45 32.82
N ILE A 267 -4.25 12.62 33.72
CA ILE A 267 -3.60 13.91 34.00
C ILE A 267 -2.69 14.31 32.82
N LEU A 268 -1.84 13.39 32.34
CA LEU A 268 -0.97 13.64 31.19
C LEU A 268 -1.79 13.82 29.92
N GLN A 269 -2.80 12.98 29.70
CA GLN A 269 -3.71 13.07 28.55
C GLN A 269 -4.48 14.38 28.53
N GLN A 270 -5.04 14.81 29.66
CA GLN A 270 -5.76 16.07 29.76
C GLN A 270 -4.83 17.25 29.46
N LYS A 271 -3.66 17.30 30.11
CA LYS A 271 -2.68 18.36 29.87
C LYS A 271 -2.23 18.40 28.40
N THR A 272 -1.98 17.23 27.82
CA THR A 272 -1.57 17.12 26.42
C THR A 272 -2.68 17.57 25.47
N ALA A 273 -3.94 17.23 25.78
CA ALA A 273 -5.08 17.67 24.99
C ALA A 273 -5.22 19.20 25.00
N GLU A 274 -5.07 19.85 26.17
CA GLU A 274 -5.10 21.31 26.31
C GLU A 274 -3.97 21.99 25.53
N GLU A 275 -2.74 21.47 25.63
CA GLU A 275 -1.61 21.98 24.85
C GLU A 275 -1.84 21.78 23.34
N THR A 276 -2.36 20.62 22.93
CA THR A 276 -2.68 20.29 21.53
C THR A 276 -3.74 21.22 20.94
N ASP A 277 -4.79 21.55 21.71
CA ASP A 277 -5.81 22.52 21.29
C ASP A 277 -5.17 23.89 21.01
N GLY A 278 -4.21 24.30 21.84
CA GLY A 278 -3.41 25.50 21.59
C GLY A 278 -2.61 25.47 20.29
N LEU A 279 -2.06 24.31 19.89
CA LEU A 279 -1.38 24.16 18.59
C LEU A 279 -2.38 24.22 17.43
N ILE A 280 -3.55 23.59 17.56
CA ILE A 280 -4.60 23.58 16.53
C ILE A 280 -5.11 25.00 16.25
N ASP A 281 -5.28 25.81 17.30
CA ASP A 281 -5.66 27.22 17.14
C ASP A 281 -4.60 28.02 16.35
N ARG A 282 -3.31 27.72 16.56
CA ARG A 282 -2.24 28.33 15.76
C ARG A 282 -2.24 27.84 14.32
N ILE A 283 -2.44 26.55 14.09
CA ILE A 283 -2.58 25.97 12.75
C ILE A 283 -3.71 26.66 12.00
N GLU A 284 -4.87 26.83 12.62
CA GLU A 284 -6.00 27.54 12.00
C GLU A 284 -5.63 28.98 11.61
N GLN A 285 -4.93 29.71 12.49
CA GLN A 285 -4.49 31.07 12.18
C GLN A 285 -3.55 31.09 10.96
N GLU A 286 -2.63 30.14 10.86
CA GLU A 286 -1.72 30.03 9.71
C GLU A 286 -2.41 29.60 8.42
N CYS A 287 -3.41 28.72 8.49
CA CYS A 287 -4.27 28.36 7.36
C CYS A 287 -5.07 29.57 6.86
N ARG A 288 -5.68 30.34 7.77
CA ARG A 288 -6.44 31.56 7.42
C ARG A 288 -5.59 32.61 6.73
N LYS A 289 -4.34 32.80 7.15
CA LYS A 289 -3.40 33.74 6.49
C LYS A 289 -3.08 33.34 5.05
N ARG A 290 -3.23 32.06 4.70
CA ARG A 290 -2.87 31.46 3.41
C ARG A 290 -4.07 31.06 2.56
N ASP A 291 -5.28 31.34 3.03
CA ASP A 291 -6.54 30.94 2.39
C ASP A 291 -6.68 29.40 2.20
N VAL A 292 -6.17 28.65 3.18
CA VAL A 292 -6.26 27.18 3.21
C VAL A 292 -7.47 26.75 4.04
N TRP A 293 -8.29 25.86 3.49
CA TRP A 293 -9.47 25.34 4.17
C TRP A 293 -9.10 24.29 5.23
N LEU A 294 -9.78 24.31 6.38
CA LEU A 294 -9.54 23.40 7.50
C LEU A 294 -10.87 23.06 8.20
N SER A 295 -11.15 21.77 8.39
CA SER A 295 -12.31 21.26 9.13
C SER A 295 -12.10 21.35 10.64
N LYS A 296 -10.87 21.01 11.08
CA LYS A 296 -10.44 20.78 12.47
C LYS A 296 -10.95 19.51 13.16
N SER A 297 -12.08 18.93 12.74
CA SER A 297 -12.72 17.82 13.47
C SER A 297 -11.84 16.58 13.54
N ASP A 298 -11.35 16.11 12.39
CA ASP A 298 -10.48 14.93 12.32
C ASP A 298 -9.04 15.29 12.72
N LEU A 299 -8.55 16.47 12.30
CA LEU A 299 -7.27 17.02 12.75
C LEU A 299 -7.12 16.99 14.27
N SER A 300 -8.13 17.44 15.01
CA SER A 300 -8.09 17.51 16.47
C SER A 300 -7.92 16.12 17.09
N ARG A 301 -8.73 15.15 16.64
CA ARG A 301 -8.66 13.77 17.15
C ARG A 301 -7.29 13.16 16.88
N ASP A 302 -6.80 13.28 15.65
CA ASP A 302 -5.58 12.61 15.22
C ASP A 302 -4.32 13.26 15.80
N LEU A 303 -4.27 14.60 15.89
CA LEU A 303 -3.18 15.31 16.57
C LEU A 303 -3.14 15.04 18.07
N LYS A 304 -4.28 14.99 18.76
CA LYS A 304 -4.31 14.66 20.20
C LYS A 304 -3.72 13.29 20.47
N ARG A 305 -4.05 12.29 19.64
CA ARG A 305 -3.47 10.95 19.74
C ARG A 305 -1.96 10.96 19.49
N HIS A 306 -1.51 11.63 18.42
CA HIS A 306 -0.09 11.71 18.05
C HIS A 306 0.74 12.44 19.11
N LEU A 307 0.29 13.61 19.55
CA LEU A 307 1.00 14.41 20.54
C LEU A 307 0.94 13.82 21.94
N ASN A 308 -0.11 13.07 22.30
CA ASN A 308 -0.12 12.30 23.54
C ASN A 308 0.98 11.23 23.54
N GLN A 309 1.23 10.61 22.38
CA GLN A 309 2.35 9.69 22.24
C GLN A 309 3.70 10.40 22.38
N LEU A 310 3.86 11.56 21.73
CA LEU A 310 5.06 12.38 21.88
C LEU A 310 5.28 12.83 23.33
N ALA A 311 4.21 13.22 24.03
CA ALA A 311 4.26 13.63 25.44
C ALA A 311 4.81 12.52 26.33
N LYS A 312 4.37 11.27 26.13
CA LYS A 312 4.92 10.12 26.85
C LYS A 312 6.42 9.96 26.61
N CYS A 313 6.86 10.04 25.35
CA CYS A 313 8.29 9.99 25.03
C CYS A 313 9.07 11.08 25.79
N LEU A 314 8.59 12.33 25.76
CA LEU A 314 9.26 13.46 26.41
C LEU A 314 9.30 13.33 27.94
N VAL A 315 8.17 13.01 28.57
CA VAL A 315 8.07 12.86 30.03
C VAL A 315 8.97 11.73 30.53
N TYR A 316 9.06 10.64 29.77
CA TYR A 316 9.87 9.49 30.13
C TYR A 316 11.34 9.66 29.69
N GLY A 317 11.70 10.77 29.04
CA GLY A 317 13.06 11.02 28.56
C GLY A 317 13.50 10.10 27.43
N ILE A 318 12.55 9.53 26.69
CA ILE A 318 12.78 8.69 25.52
C ILE A 318 12.81 9.59 24.29
N GLU A 319 13.88 9.50 23.51
CA GLU A 319 13.99 10.22 22.23
C GLU A 319 12.91 9.74 21.25
N PRO A 320 12.05 10.64 20.72
CA PRO A 320 11.07 10.30 19.70
C PRO A 320 11.75 9.80 18.41
N PRO A 321 11.10 8.90 17.66
CA PRO A 321 11.65 8.42 16.40
C PRO A 321 11.73 9.54 15.35
N GLU A 322 12.81 9.54 14.55
CA GLU A 322 12.90 10.44 13.41
C GLU A 322 11.88 10.08 12.33
N ASN A 323 11.39 11.08 11.60
CA ASN A 323 10.48 10.84 10.48
C ASN A 323 11.29 10.46 9.22
N PRO A 324 11.24 9.20 8.72
CA PRO A 324 11.98 8.79 7.54
C PRO A 324 11.48 9.48 6.25
N MET A 325 10.27 10.04 6.27
CA MET A 325 9.67 10.75 5.16
C MET A 325 9.88 12.28 5.25
N LEU A 326 10.66 12.79 6.21
CA LEU A 326 10.84 14.22 6.44
C LEU A 326 11.15 15.00 5.14
N ILE A 327 12.14 14.54 4.36
CA ILE A 327 12.55 15.19 3.11
C ILE A 327 11.42 15.15 2.08
N ASN A 328 10.77 13.99 1.92
CA ASN A 328 9.65 13.82 1.00
C ASN A 328 8.48 14.73 1.39
N ILE A 329 8.20 14.87 2.69
CA ILE A 329 7.11 15.70 3.19
C ILE A 329 7.38 17.17 2.92
N LYS A 330 8.60 17.64 3.21
CA LYS A 330 9.03 19.02 2.93
C LYS A 330 8.94 19.37 1.45
N THR A 331 9.16 18.38 0.59
CA THR A 331 9.19 18.57 -0.87
C THR A 331 7.79 18.49 -1.48
N ASN A 332 7.01 17.46 -1.12
CA ASN A 332 5.73 17.15 -1.75
C ASN A 332 4.52 17.81 -1.07
N TYR A 333 4.60 18.08 0.23
CA TYR A 333 3.53 18.69 1.04
C TYR A 333 3.97 20.05 1.60
N ARG A 334 4.67 20.83 0.78
CA ARG A 334 5.35 22.07 1.20
C ARG A 334 4.42 23.07 1.89
N GLU A 335 3.22 23.30 1.35
CA GLU A 335 2.27 24.26 1.94
C GLU A 335 1.86 23.86 3.36
N ALA A 336 1.46 22.60 3.55
CA ALA A 336 1.12 22.06 4.87
C ALA A 336 2.33 22.06 5.83
N PHE A 337 3.54 21.81 5.32
CA PHE A 337 4.76 21.86 6.12
C PHE A 337 5.09 23.27 6.61
N GLU A 338 4.98 24.31 5.76
CA GLU A 338 5.20 25.69 6.19
C GLU A 338 4.13 26.15 7.20
N ILE A 339 2.86 25.73 7.03
CA ILE A 339 1.79 25.97 8.03
C ILE A 339 2.16 25.34 9.37
N ALA A 340 2.53 24.06 9.37
CA ALA A 340 2.92 23.34 10.58
C ALA A 340 4.12 24.00 11.27
N LYS A 341 5.13 24.40 10.50
CA LYS A 341 6.35 25.03 10.98
C LYS A 341 6.09 26.38 11.63
N ASP A 342 5.30 27.24 10.99
CA ASP A 342 4.96 28.55 11.51
C ASP A 342 4.05 28.45 12.75
N ALA A 343 3.12 27.48 12.74
CA ALA A 343 2.28 27.18 13.90
C ALA A 343 3.07 26.59 15.08
N ALA A 344 4.15 25.85 14.82
CA ALA A 344 5.03 25.30 15.85
C ALA A 344 6.08 26.32 16.34
N GLN A 345 6.40 27.36 15.57
CA GLN A 345 7.47 28.30 15.90
C GLN A 345 7.21 28.99 17.26
N GLY A 346 8.13 28.84 18.21
CA GLY A 346 8.01 29.39 19.56
C GLY A 346 6.91 28.75 20.42
N TRP A 347 6.23 27.71 19.93
CA TRP A 347 5.29 26.93 20.72
C TRP A 347 6.07 26.02 21.66
N LYS A 348 5.57 25.89 22.91
CA LYS A 348 6.20 25.09 23.94
C LYS A 348 5.25 23.97 24.35
N PHE A 349 5.75 22.74 24.27
CA PHE A 349 5.04 21.51 24.58
C PHE A 349 5.66 20.83 25.80
N CYS A 350 4.83 20.18 26.63
CA CYS A 350 5.20 19.29 27.72
C CYS A 350 6.45 19.71 28.52
N GLY A 351 6.39 20.86 29.20
CA GLY A 351 7.50 21.31 30.06
C GLY A 351 8.56 22.17 29.35
N GLY A 352 8.25 22.71 28.17
CA GLY A 352 9.08 23.72 27.50
C GLY A 352 9.82 23.21 26.26
N HIS A 353 9.51 22.01 25.80
CA HIS A 353 10.10 21.43 24.60
C HIS A 353 9.52 22.08 23.34
N GLU A 354 10.35 22.24 22.32
CA GLU A 354 9.90 22.63 20.97
C GLU A 354 9.71 21.36 20.13
N LEU A 355 8.78 21.41 19.18
CA LEU A 355 8.65 20.33 18.22
C LEU A 355 9.89 20.26 17.34
N SER A 356 10.45 19.06 17.20
CA SER A 356 11.51 18.79 16.24
C SER A 356 11.00 18.95 14.81
N GLU A 357 11.91 19.07 13.85
CA GLU A 357 11.51 19.15 12.44
C GLU A 357 10.78 17.86 11.98
N SER A 358 11.15 16.70 12.54
CA SER A 358 10.41 15.45 12.33
C SER A 358 8.99 15.53 12.84
N GLU A 359 8.75 16.06 14.04
CA GLU A 359 7.40 16.22 14.58
C GLU A 359 6.57 17.24 13.79
N VAL A 360 7.19 18.35 13.38
CA VAL A 360 6.56 19.33 12.46
C VAL A 360 6.11 18.65 11.16
N SER A 361 6.90 17.73 10.62
CA SER A 361 6.52 17.01 9.41
C SER A 361 5.35 16.04 9.60
N TYR A 362 5.17 15.43 10.78
CA TYR A 362 3.97 14.64 11.08
C TYR A 362 2.74 15.53 11.19
N VAL A 363 2.85 16.67 11.89
CA VAL A 363 1.79 17.68 11.97
C VAL A 363 1.37 18.13 10.58
N ALA A 364 2.33 18.37 9.68
CA ALA A 364 2.07 18.73 8.28
C ALA A 364 1.20 17.69 7.54
N ILE A 365 1.41 16.39 7.78
CA ILE A 365 0.61 15.34 7.17
C ILE A 365 -0.84 15.36 7.69
N TYR A 366 -1.04 15.57 8.98
CA TYR A 366 -2.40 15.68 9.53
C TYR A 366 -3.14 16.91 9.01
N ILE A 367 -2.43 18.04 8.88
CA ILE A 367 -2.99 19.25 8.24
C ILE A 367 -3.37 18.92 6.80
N TYR A 368 -2.45 18.34 6.03
CA TYR A 368 -2.71 17.99 4.64
C TYR A 368 -3.95 17.09 4.52
N GLN A 369 -4.02 16.01 5.31
CA GLN A 369 -5.17 15.11 5.34
C GLN A 369 -6.47 15.86 5.63
N ASP A 370 -6.53 16.73 6.64
CA ASP A 370 -7.72 17.51 6.95
C ASP A 370 -8.09 18.45 5.78
N THR A 371 -7.10 19.08 5.13
CA THR A 371 -7.34 20.01 3.99
C THR A 371 -7.89 19.31 2.73
N GLN A 372 -7.63 18.01 2.56
CA GLN A 372 -8.14 17.24 1.43
C GLN A 372 -9.64 16.98 1.51
N HIS A 373 -10.23 17.04 2.72
CA HIS A 373 -11.66 16.80 2.95
C HIS A 373 -12.50 18.06 2.78
N LYS A 374 -12.06 19.00 1.94
CA LYS A 374 -12.84 20.22 1.65
C LYS A 374 -14.24 19.76 1.23
N PRO A 375 -15.32 20.18 1.91
CA PRO A 375 -16.67 19.87 1.48
C PRO A 375 -16.80 20.51 0.11
N HIS A 376 -16.70 19.69 -0.92
CA HIS A 376 -17.11 20.08 -2.25
C HIS A 376 -18.62 20.30 -2.20
N GLU A 377 -19.12 21.33 -2.87
CA GLU A 377 -20.54 21.36 -3.19
C GLU A 377 -20.87 20.04 -3.88
N SER A 378 -21.80 19.26 -3.31
CA SER A 378 -22.11 17.93 -3.82
C SER A 378 -22.49 18.05 -5.30
N LYS A 379 -21.69 17.43 -6.18
CA LYS A 379 -21.99 17.47 -7.61
C LYS A 379 -23.22 16.62 -7.87
N LYS A 380 -24.17 17.19 -8.62
CA LYS A 380 -25.41 16.51 -8.99
C LYS A 380 -25.14 15.56 -10.14
N VAL A 381 -25.42 14.29 -9.96
CA VAL A 381 -25.14 13.26 -10.96
C VAL A 381 -26.40 12.52 -11.37
N LEU A 382 -26.58 12.35 -12.68
CA LEU A 382 -27.62 11.49 -13.25
C LEU A 382 -27.01 10.14 -13.59
N VAL A 383 -27.60 9.06 -13.09
CA VAL A 383 -27.10 7.71 -13.34
C VAL A 383 -27.94 7.04 -14.43
N VAL A 384 -27.28 6.56 -15.48
CA VAL A 384 -27.90 5.94 -16.64
C VAL A 384 -27.42 4.49 -16.80
N CYS A 385 -28.36 3.55 -16.94
CA CYS A 385 -28.04 2.15 -17.12
C CYS A 385 -28.82 1.52 -18.28
N ALA A 386 -28.17 0.61 -19.01
CA ALA A 386 -28.78 -0.11 -20.14
C ALA A 386 -29.87 -1.12 -19.71
N THR A 387 -29.81 -1.61 -18.47
CA THR A 387 -30.54 -2.81 -18.01
C THR A 387 -31.85 -2.51 -17.28
N GLY A 388 -32.34 -1.26 -17.31
CA GLY A 388 -33.63 -0.87 -16.73
C GLY A 388 -33.63 -0.61 -15.21
N LYS A 389 -34.82 -0.38 -14.64
CA LYS A 389 -35.03 0.13 -13.26
C LYS A 389 -34.57 -0.80 -12.12
N GLY A 390 -34.39 -2.10 -12.36
CA GLY A 390 -34.06 -3.08 -11.32
C GLY A 390 -32.62 -3.01 -10.83
N LEU A 391 -31.65 -3.09 -11.76
CA LEU A 391 -30.21 -3.11 -11.45
C LEU A 391 -29.59 -1.72 -11.26
N SER A 392 -30.26 -0.68 -11.76
CA SER A 392 -29.82 0.72 -11.60
C SER A 392 -29.79 1.15 -10.13
N SER A 393 -30.64 0.59 -9.27
CA SER A 393 -30.62 0.85 -7.82
C SER A 393 -29.34 0.35 -7.13
N VAL A 394 -28.86 -0.84 -7.48
CA VAL A 394 -27.63 -1.43 -6.92
C VAL A 394 -26.41 -0.64 -7.38
N PHE A 395 -26.37 -0.29 -8.66
CA PHE A 395 -25.29 0.52 -9.23
C PHE A 395 -25.26 1.94 -8.60
N ALA A 396 -26.43 2.56 -8.40
CA ALA A 396 -26.54 3.83 -7.71
C ALA A 396 -26.12 3.75 -6.24
N SER A 397 -26.50 2.68 -5.53
CA SER A 397 -26.09 2.45 -4.13
C SER A 397 -24.58 2.35 -4.03
N LYS A 398 -23.93 1.60 -4.94
CA LYS A 398 -22.46 1.50 -4.96
C LYS A 398 -21.77 2.84 -5.20
N ILE A 399 -22.33 3.69 -6.05
CA ILE A 399 -21.82 5.04 -6.28
C ILE A 399 -22.00 5.90 -5.03
N ALA A 400 -23.18 5.87 -4.40
CA ALA A 400 -23.46 6.63 -3.19
C ALA A 400 -22.59 6.19 -2.01
N ASP A 401 -22.34 4.88 -1.86
CA ASP A 401 -21.47 4.33 -0.82
C ASP A 401 -20.00 4.73 -1.02
N ARG A 402 -19.54 4.80 -2.28
CA ARG A 402 -18.13 5.06 -2.62
C ARG A 402 -17.80 6.55 -2.75
N PHE A 403 -18.78 7.37 -3.13
CA PHE A 403 -18.64 8.80 -3.38
C PHE A 403 -19.72 9.58 -2.59
N PRO A 404 -19.53 9.80 -1.28
CA PRO A 404 -20.48 10.52 -0.43
C PRO A 404 -20.70 11.97 -0.88
N ASP A 405 -19.75 12.53 -1.61
CA ASP A 405 -19.76 13.89 -2.11
C ASP A 405 -20.56 14.05 -3.43
N LEU A 406 -21.25 12.99 -3.89
CA LEU A 406 -22.15 13.03 -5.05
C LEU A 406 -23.63 13.01 -4.65
N GLU A 407 -24.41 13.92 -5.23
CA GLU A 407 -25.88 13.91 -5.10
C GLU A 407 -26.51 13.22 -6.32
N ILE A 408 -27.04 12.00 -6.14
CA ILE A 408 -27.72 11.28 -7.23
C ILE A 408 -29.11 11.89 -7.44
N VAL A 409 -29.27 12.74 -8.46
CA VAL A 409 -30.54 13.42 -8.77
C VAL A 409 -31.54 12.54 -9.50
N GLY A 410 -31.11 11.38 -9.99
CA GLY A 410 -32.03 10.39 -10.54
C GLY A 410 -31.37 9.18 -11.21
N LEU A 411 -32.22 8.20 -11.51
CA LEU A 411 -31.91 7.03 -12.32
C LEU A 411 -32.73 7.07 -13.60
N ASP A 412 -32.08 6.89 -14.75
CA ASP A 412 -32.77 6.94 -16.03
C ASP A 412 -32.19 6.02 -17.13
N SER A 413 -32.87 5.99 -18.27
CA SER A 413 -32.41 5.37 -19.50
C SER A 413 -31.61 6.35 -20.37
N ALA A 414 -30.73 5.83 -21.24
CA ALA A 414 -29.94 6.65 -22.15
C ALA A 414 -30.79 7.52 -23.08
N TYR A 415 -32.00 7.09 -23.40
CA TYR A 415 -32.93 7.85 -24.24
C TYR A 415 -33.55 9.04 -23.51
N HIS A 416 -33.94 8.86 -22.25
CA HIS A 416 -34.53 9.93 -21.43
C HIS A 416 -33.48 10.96 -20.97
N ALA A 417 -32.24 10.53 -20.73
CA ALA A 417 -31.15 11.42 -20.36
C ALA A 417 -30.78 12.43 -21.47
N LEU A 418 -31.24 12.22 -22.71
CA LEU A 418 -31.08 13.18 -23.82
C LEU A 418 -32.08 14.34 -23.76
N SER A 419 -33.26 14.14 -23.14
CA SER A 419 -34.33 15.13 -23.11
C SER A 419 -34.43 15.89 -21.78
N ASP A 420 -34.07 15.26 -20.66
CA ASP A 420 -34.09 15.88 -19.34
C ASP A 420 -32.94 15.35 -18.48
N THR A 421 -32.00 16.25 -18.14
CA THR A 421 -30.86 15.94 -17.28
C THR A 421 -31.14 16.12 -15.80
N LYS A 422 -32.36 16.56 -15.42
CA LYS A 422 -32.81 16.78 -14.04
C LYS A 422 -31.90 17.72 -13.22
N GLY A 423 -31.22 18.64 -13.90
CA GLY A 423 -30.28 19.57 -13.27
C GLY A 423 -28.98 18.93 -12.78
N ALA A 424 -28.61 17.76 -13.32
CA ALA A 424 -27.30 17.15 -13.09
C ALA A 424 -26.17 17.96 -13.74
N ASP A 425 -25.01 17.96 -13.09
CA ASP A 425 -23.75 18.52 -13.57
C ASP A 425 -23.09 17.59 -14.60
N PHE A 426 -23.26 16.27 -14.45
CA PHE A 426 -22.78 15.24 -15.39
C PHE A 426 -23.55 13.93 -15.28
N ILE A 427 -23.35 13.02 -16.23
CA ILE A 427 -23.99 11.70 -16.32
C ILE A 427 -22.95 10.61 -16.07
N ILE A 428 -23.26 9.63 -15.21
CA ILE A 428 -22.53 8.35 -15.16
C ILE A 428 -23.36 7.31 -15.89
N SER A 429 -22.82 6.72 -16.95
CA SER A 429 -23.57 5.83 -17.83
C SER A 429 -22.88 4.49 -18.04
N THR A 430 -23.62 3.38 -18.02
CA THR A 430 -23.09 2.08 -18.44
C THR A 430 -23.11 1.87 -19.95
N VAL A 431 -23.56 2.88 -20.71
CA VAL A 431 -23.60 2.89 -22.18
C VAL A 431 -23.18 4.25 -22.74
N PRO A 432 -22.52 4.32 -23.90
CA PRO A 432 -22.18 5.60 -24.52
C PRO A 432 -23.42 6.42 -24.89
N ILE A 433 -23.44 7.71 -24.52
CA ILE A 433 -24.49 8.67 -24.90
C ILE A 433 -23.83 9.81 -25.69
N ARG A 434 -23.96 9.77 -27.02
CA ARG A 434 -23.19 10.67 -27.91
C ARG A 434 -23.77 12.09 -28.04
N GLU A 435 -25.03 12.29 -27.69
CA GLU A 435 -25.78 13.53 -27.90
C GLU A 435 -26.19 14.21 -26.58
N ALA A 436 -25.54 13.87 -25.47
CA ALA A 436 -25.85 14.45 -24.17
C ALA A 436 -25.49 15.95 -24.10
N SER A 437 -26.35 16.74 -23.45
CA SER A 437 -26.17 18.18 -23.24
C SER A 437 -25.16 18.52 -22.12
N ILE A 438 -24.84 17.53 -21.29
CA ILE A 438 -23.87 17.61 -20.19
C ILE A 438 -22.86 16.45 -20.32
N PRO A 439 -21.69 16.54 -19.67
CA PRO A 439 -20.66 15.52 -19.81
C PRO A 439 -21.12 14.12 -19.40
N VAL A 440 -20.58 13.10 -20.05
CA VAL A 440 -20.92 11.69 -19.81
C VAL A 440 -19.66 10.91 -19.49
N VAL A 441 -19.62 10.31 -18.29
CA VAL A 441 -18.61 9.36 -17.86
C VAL A 441 -19.16 7.96 -18.13
N VAL A 442 -18.53 7.24 -19.05
CA VAL A 442 -18.95 5.88 -19.41
C VAL A 442 -18.14 4.87 -18.60
N VAL A 443 -18.83 4.03 -17.84
CA VAL A 443 -18.22 3.04 -16.93
C VAL A 443 -18.79 1.65 -17.17
N THR A 444 -18.12 0.63 -16.65
CA THR A 444 -18.67 -0.73 -16.70
C THR A 444 -19.80 -0.94 -15.69
N ALA A 445 -20.71 -1.86 -15.97
CA ALA A 445 -21.86 -2.15 -15.09
C ALA A 445 -21.45 -2.70 -13.71
N MET A 446 -20.21 -3.17 -13.55
CA MET A 446 -19.69 -3.74 -12.31
C MET A 446 -18.87 -2.76 -11.47
N LEU A 447 -18.54 -1.57 -12.00
CA LEU A 447 -17.66 -0.57 -11.37
C LEU A 447 -16.33 -1.19 -10.94
N ASN A 448 -15.41 -1.38 -11.89
CA ASN A 448 -14.06 -1.83 -11.57
C ASN A 448 -13.20 -0.66 -11.03
N ASP A 449 -12.00 -0.95 -10.53
CA ASP A 449 -11.13 0.09 -9.95
C ASP A 449 -10.79 1.22 -10.95
N LEU A 450 -10.68 0.91 -12.25
CA LEU A 450 -10.47 1.92 -13.29
C LEU A 450 -11.69 2.84 -13.48
N ASP A 451 -12.90 2.30 -13.36
CA ASP A 451 -14.14 3.08 -13.39
C ASP A 451 -14.22 3.99 -12.16
N LEU A 452 -13.78 3.50 -10.99
CA LEU A 452 -13.75 4.27 -9.75
C LEU A 452 -12.73 5.42 -9.85
N ASP A 453 -11.52 5.14 -10.35
CA ASP A 453 -10.49 6.16 -10.58
C ASP A 453 -10.95 7.19 -11.61
N LEU A 454 -11.68 6.76 -12.65
CA LEU A 454 -12.24 7.65 -13.66
C LEU A 454 -13.31 8.57 -13.06
N ILE A 455 -14.25 8.03 -12.29
CA ILE A 455 -15.26 8.83 -11.58
C ILE A 455 -14.57 9.79 -10.61
N ASP A 456 -13.61 9.31 -9.81
CA ASP A 456 -12.87 10.11 -8.84
C ASP A 456 -12.13 11.29 -9.49
N SER A 457 -11.46 11.04 -10.62
CA SER A 457 -10.79 12.08 -11.41
C SER A 457 -11.79 13.15 -11.92
N TYR A 458 -13.04 12.77 -12.18
CA TYR A 458 -14.08 13.67 -12.65
C TYR A 458 -14.72 14.48 -11.51
N VAL A 459 -14.83 13.87 -10.33
CA VAL A 459 -15.35 14.50 -9.12
C VAL A 459 -14.33 15.48 -8.54
N HIS A 460 -13.07 15.06 -8.39
CA HIS A 460 -12.04 15.78 -7.64
C HIS A 460 -10.95 16.45 -8.51
N GLY A 461 -10.82 16.09 -9.79
CA GLY A 461 -9.62 16.39 -10.60
C GLY A 461 -9.65 17.63 -11.52
N GLY A 462 -10.74 18.41 -11.60
CA GLY A 462 -10.76 19.70 -12.34
C GLY A 462 -10.47 19.66 -13.86
N ILE A 463 -10.26 18.49 -14.46
CA ILE A 463 -10.01 18.33 -15.89
C ILE A 463 -11.36 18.18 -16.60
N HIS A 464 -11.69 19.12 -17.48
CA HIS A 464 -12.79 19.01 -18.43
C HIS A 464 -12.25 18.63 -19.82
N PRO A 465 -12.22 17.35 -20.21
CA PRO A 465 -12.07 17.01 -21.60
C PRO A 465 -13.45 17.09 -22.26
N LYS A 466 -13.72 18.20 -22.96
CA LYS A 466 -14.66 18.15 -24.08
C LYS A 466 -14.03 17.21 -25.11
N ASN A 467 -14.59 16.01 -25.24
CA ASN A 467 -14.15 14.97 -26.17
C ASN A 467 -12.72 14.47 -25.95
N ALA A 468 -12.43 13.80 -24.83
CA ALA A 468 -11.33 12.84 -24.83
C ALA A 468 -11.87 11.49 -25.33
N PRO A 469 -11.39 10.96 -26.47
CA PRO A 469 -11.52 9.54 -26.75
C PRO A 469 -10.85 8.80 -25.59
N LEU A 470 -11.47 7.72 -25.13
CA LEU A 470 -10.72 6.67 -24.44
C LEU A 470 -9.63 6.22 -25.41
N GLU A 471 -8.43 6.78 -25.30
CA GLU A 471 -7.24 6.09 -25.76
C GLU A 471 -7.11 4.87 -24.87
N THR A 472 -7.60 3.75 -25.40
CA THR A 472 -7.26 2.42 -24.93
C THR A 472 -5.75 2.37 -24.78
N GLY A 473 -5.26 2.40 -23.54
CA GLY A 473 -3.89 2.03 -23.24
C GLY A 473 -3.61 0.73 -23.98
N ALA A 474 -2.56 0.74 -24.81
CA ALA A 474 -2.24 -0.33 -25.73
C ALA A 474 -2.21 -1.69 -25.00
N LEU A 475 -3.30 -2.44 -25.12
CA LEU A 475 -3.25 -3.88 -24.98
C LEU A 475 -2.28 -4.37 -26.06
N ASN A 476 -1.36 -5.23 -25.62
CA ASN A 476 -0.40 -5.97 -26.41
C ASN A 476 -0.86 -6.15 -27.88
N PRO A 477 -0.08 -5.78 -28.91
CA PRO A 477 -0.54 -5.69 -30.30
C PRO A 477 -0.78 -7.06 -30.99
N ALA A 478 -1.21 -8.06 -30.23
CA ALA A 478 -1.53 -9.41 -30.69
C ALA A 478 -2.99 -9.81 -30.45
N ILE A 479 -3.85 -8.94 -29.91
CA ILE A 479 -5.28 -9.25 -29.72
C ILE A 479 -6.12 -8.30 -30.58
N ASP A 480 -6.86 -8.85 -31.54
CA ASP A 480 -7.77 -8.08 -32.40
C ASP A 480 -8.88 -7.44 -31.55
N SER A 481 -8.91 -6.11 -31.51
CA SER A 481 -9.94 -5.31 -30.83
C SER A 481 -11.39 -5.69 -31.23
N GLY A 482 -11.57 -6.23 -32.44
CA GLY A 482 -12.85 -6.76 -32.91
C GLY A 482 -13.25 -8.08 -32.24
N GLU A 483 -12.28 -8.96 -31.97
CA GLU A 483 -12.51 -10.22 -31.25
C GLU A 483 -12.77 -9.99 -29.77
N LEU A 484 -12.06 -9.06 -29.14
CA LEU A 484 -12.28 -8.71 -27.72
C LEU A 484 -13.70 -8.14 -27.50
N LYS A 485 -14.16 -7.28 -28.42
CA LYS A 485 -15.50 -6.73 -28.37
C LYS A 485 -16.57 -7.80 -28.55
N LYS A 486 -16.40 -8.70 -29.54
CA LYS A 486 -17.31 -9.84 -29.73
C LYS A 486 -17.32 -10.77 -28.51
N ALA A 487 -16.17 -11.06 -27.92
CA ALA A 487 -16.08 -11.87 -26.71
C ALA A 487 -16.83 -11.23 -25.54
N SER A 488 -16.66 -9.92 -25.33
CA SER A 488 -17.38 -9.17 -24.29
C SER A 488 -18.90 -9.17 -24.50
N GLU A 489 -19.37 -8.94 -25.73
CA GLU A 489 -20.80 -8.96 -26.08
C GLU A 489 -21.40 -10.36 -25.87
N SER A 490 -20.67 -11.39 -26.28
CA SER A 490 -21.03 -12.79 -26.13
C SER A 490 -21.13 -13.24 -24.67
N ILE A 491 -20.16 -12.86 -23.83
CA ILE A 491 -20.18 -13.16 -22.39
C ILE A 491 -21.34 -12.42 -21.71
N GLY A 492 -21.54 -11.13 -22.04
CA GLY A 492 -22.62 -10.33 -21.46
C GLY A 492 -24.01 -10.90 -21.79
N ALA A 493 -24.23 -11.34 -23.03
CA ALA A 493 -25.48 -11.95 -23.44
C ALA A 493 -25.72 -13.34 -22.79
N ALA A 494 -24.67 -14.15 -22.61
CA ALA A 494 -24.77 -15.42 -21.88
C ALA A 494 -25.12 -15.21 -20.39
N LEU A 495 -24.53 -14.20 -19.74
CA LEU A 495 -24.82 -13.86 -18.34
C LEU A 495 -26.27 -13.40 -18.16
N LEU A 496 -26.75 -12.53 -19.05
CA LEU A 496 -28.15 -12.08 -19.03
C LEU A 496 -29.12 -13.25 -19.21
N ALA A 497 -28.82 -14.15 -20.15
CA ALA A 497 -29.64 -15.34 -20.36
C ALA A 497 -29.71 -16.24 -19.11
N LEU A 498 -28.61 -16.36 -18.36
CA LEU A 498 -28.60 -17.12 -17.11
C LEU A 498 -29.44 -16.42 -16.04
N ILE A 499 -29.28 -15.11 -15.87
CA ILE A 499 -30.02 -14.33 -14.87
C ILE A 499 -31.53 -14.39 -15.12
N ASP A 500 -31.97 -14.23 -16.37
CA ASP A 500 -33.39 -14.37 -16.74
C ASP A 500 -33.91 -15.76 -16.37
N THR A 501 -33.12 -16.80 -16.66
CA THR A 501 -33.49 -18.20 -16.36
C THR A 501 -33.59 -18.45 -14.85
N LEU A 502 -32.72 -17.84 -14.05
CA LEU A 502 -32.77 -17.94 -12.59
C LEU A 502 -33.98 -17.19 -12.00
N ASN A 503 -34.36 -16.06 -12.59
CA ASN A 503 -35.56 -15.33 -12.17
C ASN A 503 -36.86 -16.09 -12.47
N ASP A 504 -36.87 -16.89 -13.52
CA ASP A 504 -38.03 -17.69 -13.93
C ASP A 504 -38.10 -19.06 -13.21
N LEU A 505 -37.19 -19.36 -12.28
CA LEU A 505 -37.24 -20.60 -11.51
C LEU A 505 -38.53 -20.70 -10.68
N PRO A 506 -39.14 -21.89 -10.55
CA PRO A 506 -40.30 -22.06 -9.69
C PRO A 506 -39.96 -21.68 -8.24
N ASN A 507 -40.91 -21.06 -7.54
CA ASN A 507 -40.73 -20.59 -6.15
C ASN A 507 -40.29 -21.70 -5.16
N GLU A 508 -40.37 -22.97 -5.52
CA GLU A 508 -39.89 -24.08 -4.68
C GLU A 508 -38.36 -24.22 -4.73
N PHE A 509 -37.69 -23.56 -5.68
CA PHE A 509 -36.24 -23.62 -5.89
C PHE A 509 -35.59 -22.28 -5.50
N HIS A 510 -35.32 -22.09 -4.21
CA HIS A 510 -34.64 -20.89 -3.68
C HIS A 510 -33.12 -21.09 -3.67
N LEU A 511 -32.41 -20.41 -4.55
CA LEU A 511 -30.95 -20.45 -4.56
C LEU A 511 -30.37 -19.42 -3.59
N SER A 512 -29.44 -19.84 -2.74
CA SER A 512 -28.68 -18.91 -1.90
C SER A 512 -27.78 -18.00 -2.75
N THR A 513 -27.42 -16.84 -2.21
CA THR A 513 -26.47 -15.91 -2.86
C THR A 513 -25.14 -16.59 -3.20
N GLU A 514 -24.69 -17.54 -2.38
CA GLU A 514 -23.48 -18.34 -2.62
C GLU A 514 -23.62 -19.25 -3.84
N VAL A 515 -24.78 -19.90 -4.02
CA VAL A 515 -25.05 -20.77 -5.17
C VAL A 515 -25.19 -19.97 -6.47
N ILE A 516 -25.82 -18.79 -6.40
CA ILE A 516 -25.93 -17.87 -7.55
C ILE A 516 -24.53 -17.36 -7.97
N ASN A 517 -23.71 -16.95 -7.00
CA ASN A 517 -22.34 -16.52 -7.28
C ASN A 517 -21.50 -17.66 -7.88
N ALA A 518 -21.64 -18.88 -7.36
CA ALA A 518 -20.96 -20.05 -7.92
C ALA A 518 -21.41 -20.36 -9.36
N LEU A 519 -22.69 -20.22 -9.68
CA LEU A 519 -23.24 -20.36 -11.04
C LEU A 519 -22.68 -19.32 -12.02
N LEU A 520 -22.58 -18.06 -11.60
CA LEU A 520 -22.02 -16.97 -12.41
C LEU A 520 -20.53 -17.18 -12.68
N ILE A 521 -19.77 -17.53 -11.65
CA ILE A 521 -18.35 -17.85 -11.77
C ILE A 521 -18.16 -19.04 -12.71
N HIS A 522 -18.96 -20.10 -12.54
CA HIS A 522 -18.90 -21.28 -13.38
C HIS A 522 -19.20 -20.95 -14.85
N LEU A 523 -20.19 -20.10 -15.14
CA LEU A 523 -20.47 -19.65 -16.51
C LEU A 523 -19.26 -18.92 -17.13
N ILE A 524 -18.63 -18.02 -16.39
CA ILE A 524 -17.44 -17.27 -16.86
C ILE A 524 -16.29 -18.23 -17.21
N PHE A 525 -16.06 -19.27 -16.41
CA PHE A 525 -15.02 -20.27 -16.67
C PHE A 525 -15.43 -21.35 -17.69
N ALA A 526 -16.73 -21.54 -17.95
CA ALA A 526 -17.23 -22.50 -18.92
C ALA A 526 -17.16 -21.97 -20.36
N ILE A 527 -17.41 -20.67 -20.58
CA ILE A 527 -17.43 -20.06 -21.92
C ILE A 527 -16.13 -20.31 -22.72
N PRO A 528 -14.91 -20.10 -22.17
CA PRO A 528 -13.67 -20.42 -22.89
C PRO A 528 -13.58 -21.89 -23.30
N ARG A 529 -14.08 -22.81 -22.46
CA ARG A 529 -14.08 -24.26 -22.72
C ARG A 529 -15.10 -24.65 -23.81
N TRP A 530 -16.26 -24.00 -23.86
CA TRP A 530 -17.25 -24.22 -24.93
C TRP A 530 -16.76 -23.70 -26.29
N CYS A 531 -15.97 -22.63 -26.29
CA CYS A 531 -15.38 -22.05 -27.50
C CYS A 531 -14.11 -22.79 -27.99
N SER A 532 -13.58 -23.74 -27.21
CA SER A 532 -12.43 -24.58 -27.58
C SER A 532 -12.66 -26.01 -27.08
N PRO A 533 -13.54 -26.77 -27.74
CA PRO A 533 -13.95 -28.09 -27.26
C PRO A 533 -12.81 -29.11 -27.41
N ASP A 534 -12.29 -29.60 -26.29
CA ASP A 534 -11.63 -30.91 -26.23
C ASP A 534 -12.72 -31.97 -26.07
N GLU A 535 -12.98 -32.74 -27.14
CA GLU A 535 -14.03 -33.77 -27.16
C GLU A 535 -13.63 -35.03 -26.40
N GLU A 536 -14.41 -35.40 -25.37
CA GLU A 536 -14.84 -36.79 -25.18
C GLU A 536 -16.30 -36.82 -24.70
N ALA A 537 -17.16 -37.52 -25.46
CA ALA A 537 -18.56 -37.71 -25.11
C ALA A 537 -18.70 -38.69 -23.93
N ASN A 538 -19.08 -38.18 -22.75
CA ASN A 538 -19.30 -39.01 -21.57
C ASN A 538 -20.74 -39.58 -21.57
N ASP A 539 -20.90 -40.86 -21.94
CA ASP A 539 -22.19 -41.59 -21.98
C ASP A 539 -22.95 -41.56 -20.63
N MET A 540 -22.24 -41.31 -19.53
CA MET A 540 -22.85 -41.16 -18.20
C MET A 540 -23.63 -39.84 -18.05
N ALA A 541 -23.15 -38.76 -18.67
CA ALA A 541 -23.79 -37.44 -18.60
C ALA A 541 -25.14 -37.41 -19.33
N GLY A 542 -25.23 -38.05 -20.50
CA GLY A 542 -26.48 -38.16 -21.26
C GLY A 542 -27.58 -38.90 -20.49
N LYS A 543 -27.24 -40.00 -19.80
CA LYS A 543 -28.18 -40.73 -18.93
C LYS A 543 -28.66 -39.88 -17.75
N GLN A 544 -27.78 -39.07 -17.18
CA GLN A 544 -28.13 -38.16 -16.07
C GLN A 544 -29.02 -37.01 -16.53
N LEU A 545 -28.74 -36.42 -17.69
CA LEU A 545 -29.57 -35.38 -18.29
C LEU A 545 -30.98 -35.91 -18.59
N LEU A 546 -31.09 -37.11 -19.18
CA LEU A 546 -32.37 -37.79 -19.42
C LEU A 546 -33.16 -38.05 -18.13
N SER A 547 -32.47 -38.35 -17.03
CA SER A 547 -33.08 -38.48 -15.70
C SER A 547 -33.67 -37.15 -15.21
N TYR A 548 -32.91 -36.05 -15.33
CA TYR A 548 -33.39 -34.71 -14.96
C TYR A 548 -34.58 -34.26 -15.82
N ARG A 549 -34.54 -34.51 -17.13
CA ARG A 549 -35.64 -34.20 -18.05
C ARG A 549 -36.96 -34.85 -17.63
N LYS A 550 -36.90 -36.08 -17.11
CA LYS A 550 -38.08 -36.81 -16.62
C LYS A 550 -38.54 -36.33 -15.24
N LYS A 551 -37.60 -36.00 -14.35
CA LYS A 551 -37.89 -35.71 -12.94
C LYS A 551 -38.26 -34.23 -12.69
N TYR A 552 -37.71 -33.31 -13.47
CA TYR A 552 -37.89 -31.86 -13.30
C TYR A 552 -38.18 -31.19 -14.67
N PRO A 553 -39.37 -31.43 -15.26
CA PRO A 553 -39.67 -30.98 -16.63
C PRO A 553 -39.70 -29.45 -16.77
N GLU A 554 -40.12 -28.73 -15.73
CA GLU A 554 -40.18 -27.26 -15.74
C GLU A 554 -38.79 -26.62 -15.71
N ILE A 555 -37.92 -27.08 -14.81
CA ILE A 555 -36.50 -26.65 -14.76
C ILE A 555 -35.80 -27.02 -16.06
N THR A 556 -36.13 -28.18 -16.62
CA THR A 556 -35.56 -28.62 -17.89
C THR A 556 -35.92 -27.68 -19.03
N ALA A 557 -37.17 -27.24 -19.12
CA ALA A 557 -37.59 -26.31 -20.15
C ALA A 557 -36.86 -24.95 -20.05
N LEU A 558 -36.67 -24.45 -18.82
CA LEU A 558 -35.91 -23.22 -18.54
C LEU A 558 -34.45 -23.37 -18.93
N MET A 559 -33.79 -24.44 -18.49
CA MET A 559 -32.38 -24.71 -18.77
C MET A 559 -32.12 -24.99 -20.26
N ASP A 560 -33.00 -25.72 -20.94
CA ASP A 560 -32.90 -25.91 -22.39
C ASP A 560 -33.07 -24.56 -23.13
N GLY A 561 -33.92 -23.66 -22.62
CA GLY A 561 -34.05 -22.28 -23.11
C GLY A 561 -32.77 -21.46 -22.92
N PHE A 562 -32.15 -21.54 -21.74
CA PHE A 562 -30.87 -20.92 -21.43
C PHE A 562 -29.76 -21.41 -22.38
N PHE A 563 -29.56 -22.72 -22.49
CA PHE A 563 -28.51 -23.28 -23.34
C PHE A 563 -28.73 -22.93 -24.80
N LYS A 564 -29.97 -22.98 -25.30
CA LYS A 564 -30.27 -22.63 -26.69
C LYS A 564 -29.93 -21.17 -27.00
N LYS A 565 -30.28 -20.22 -26.11
CA LYS A 565 -29.91 -18.80 -26.27
C LYS A 565 -28.39 -18.63 -26.23
N THR A 566 -27.72 -19.32 -25.31
CA THR A 566 -26.27 -19.22 -25.14
C THR A 566 -25.51 -19.80 -26.33
N GLU A 567 -25.94 -20.95 -26.85
CA GLU A 567 -25.39 -21.56 -28.08
C GLU A 567 -25.55 -20.65 -29.30
N GLN A 568 -26.69 -19.96 -29.43
CA GLN A 568 -26.93 -18.99 -30.51
C GLN A 568 -26.01 -17.77 -30.42
N VAL A 569 -25.78 -17.26 -29.21
CA VAL A 569 -24.92 -16.10 -28.97
C VAL A 569 -23.45 -16.45 -29.21
N LEU A 570 -23.01 -17.61 -28.72
CA LEU A 570 -21.61 -18.04 -28.79
C LEU A 570 -21.25 -18.71 -30.12
N GLY A 571 -22.24 -19.17 -30.89
CA GLY A 571 -22.01 -19.92 -32.12
C GLY A 571 -21.39 -21.31 -31.88
N VAL A 572 -21.62 -21.91 -30.72
CA VAL A 572 -21.07 -23.21 -30.30
C VAL A 572 -22.17 -24.18 -29.90
N GLN A 573 -21.83 -25.48 -29.79
CA GLN A 573 -22.71 -26.49 -29.23
C GLN A 573 -22.17 -26.94 -27.86
N ILE A 574 -22.99 -26.81 -26.81
CA ILE A 574 -22.62 -27.11 -25.44
C ILE A 574 -22.88 -28.60 -25.18
N SER A 575 -21.83 -29.31 -24.75
CA SER A 575 -21.89 -30.76 -24.49
C SER A 575 -22.83 -31.12 -23.34
N GLU A 576 -23.33 -32.36 -23.34
CA GLU A 576 -24.24 -32.82 -22.28
C GLU A 576 -23.60 -32.80 -20.88
N GLY A 577 -22.29 -33.07 -20.79
CA GLY A 577 -21.53 -32.99 -19.54
C GLY A 577 -21.49 -31.58 -18.95
N GLU A 578 -21.26 -30.57 -19.81
CA GLU A 578 -21.32 -29.16 -19.42
C GLU A 578 -22.72 -28.76 -18.98
N ARG A 579 -23.76 -29.24 -19.69
CA ARG A 579 -25.15 -28.97 -19.32
C ARG A 579 -25.50 -29.54 -17.94
N VAL A 580 -25.12 -30.79 -17.66
CA VAL A 580 -25.38 -31.46 -16.38
C VAL A 580 -24.83 -30.66 -15.20
N ALA A 581 -23.68 -30.01 -15.35
CA ALA A 581 -23.04 -29.30 -14.27
C ALA A 581 -23.90 -28.12 -13.75
N PHE A 582 -24.62 -27.41 -14.62
CA PHE A 582 -25.55 -26.34 -14.21
C PHE A 582 -26.79 -26.89 -13.48
N TYR A 583 -27.31 -28.04 -13.91
CA TYR A 583 -28.38 -28.72 -13.18
C TYR A 583 -27.95 -29.10 -11.77
N VAL A 584 -26.69 -29.49 -11.56
CA VAL A 584 -26.18 -29.83 -10.22
C VAL A 584 -26.24 -28.64 -9.27
N TYR A 585 -25.87 -27.44 -9.72
CA TYR A 585 -25.97 -26.24 -8.88
C TYR A 585 -27.41 -25.90 -8.51
N ILE A 586 -28.32 -25.95 -9.47
CA ILE A 586 -29.74 -25.62 -9.26
C ILE A 586 -30.43 -26.66 -8.37
N LEU A 587 -30.10 -27.94 -8.55
CA LEU A 587 -30.74 -29.05 -7.83
C LEU A 587 -30.08 -29.39 -6.47
N ARG A 588 -28.80 -29.05 -6.24
CA ARG A 588 -28.14 -29.22 -4.93
C ARG A 588 -28.20 -27.99 -4.04
N GLY A 589 -28.55 -26.83 -4.60
CA GLY A 589 -28.80 -25.61 -3.84
C GLY A 589 -30.17 -25.55 -3.16
N ASN A 590 -30.96 -26.64 -3.19
CA ASN A 590 -32.29 -26.77 -2.62
C ASN A 590 -32.41 -27.98 -1.69
#